data_AF-A0A3C0HEP4-F1
#
_entry.id   AF-A0A3C0HEP4-F1
#
_cell.length_a   1.000
_cell.length_b   1.000
_cell.length_c   1.000
_cell.angle_alpha   90.00
_cell.angle_beta   90.00
_cell.angle_gamma   90.00
#
_symmetry.space_group_name_H-M   'P 1'
#
loop_
_entity.id
_entity.type
_entity.pdbx_description
1 polymer ?
#
loop_
_entity_poly.entity_id
_entity_poly.type
_entity_poly.pdbx_seq_one_letter_code
_entity_poly.pdbx_strand_id
1 'polypeptide(L)'
;MNLSRKISKYADIAHPAKEEEKNNALLLLELLVPIAKTYPSEKGQESISNGLQVLGGYGYTSEFILQQYYRDIRNMSLYEGTTGI
;
A
#
# COMPACT_ATOMS: atom_id res chain seq x y z
N MET A 1 10.54 1.37 -6.06
CA MET A 1 10.49 1.81 -7.48
C MET A 1 10.17 0.69 -8.48
N ASN A 2 10.62 -0.56 -8.26
CA ASN A 2 10.40 -1.65 -9.24
C ASN A 2 9.00 -2.27 -9.28
N LEU A 3 8.26 -2.33 -8.15
CA LEU A 3 6.94 -2.98 -8.10
C LEU A 3 5.85 -2.16 -8.82
N SER A 4 5.69 -0.88 -8.44
CA SER A 4 4.72 0.02 -9.07
C SER A 4 4.93 0.15 -10.59
N ARG A 5 6.19 0.24 -11.04
CA ARG A 5 6.52 0.25 -12.48
C ARG A 5 6.07 -1.03 -13.18
N LYS A 6 6.22 -2.20 -12.55
CA LYS A 6 5.77 -3.49 -13.11
C LYS A 6 4.25 -3.54 -13.22
N ILE A 7 3.53 -3.10 -12.18
CA ILE A 7 2.06 -3.02 -12.20
C ILE A 7 1.59 -2.11 -13.33
N SER A 8 2.16 -0.90 -13.45
CA SER A 8 1.84 0.02 -14.56
C SER A 8 2.08 -0.65 -15.91
N LYS A 9 3.24 -1.28 -16.11
CA LYS A 9 3.56 -1.98 -17.36
C LYS A 9 2.54 -3.08 -17.68
N TYR A 10 2.15 -3.91 -16.71
CA TYR A 10 1.20 -4.99 -16.96
C TYR A 10 -0.22 -4.47 -17.16
N ALA A 11 -0.61 -3.38 -16.51
CA ALA A 11 -1.88 -2.69 -16.77
C ALA A 11 -1.92 -2.14 -18.21
N ASP A 12 -0.82 -1.52 -18.65
CA ASP A 12 -0.69 -1.03 -20.02
C ASP A 12 -0.75 -2.16 -21.07
N ILE A 13 -0.22 -3.35 -20.75
CA ILE A 13 -0.28 -4.52 -21.65
C ILE A 13 -1.67 -5.17 -21.65
N ALA A 14 -2.36 -5.23 -20.50
CA ALA A 14 -3.66 -5.87 -20.38
C ALA A 14 -4.77 -5.17 -21.18
N HIS A 15 -4.63 -3.86 -21.47
CA HIS A 15 -5.61 -3.09 -22.24
C HIS A 15 -5.62 -3.41 -23.75
N PRO A 16 -4.49 -3.38 -24.48
CA PRO A 16 -4.44 -3.57 -25.94
C PRO A 16 -4.04 -4.97 -26.42
N ALA A 17 -3.61 -5.90 -25.55
CA ALA A 17 -2.98 -7.16 -25.97
C ALA A 17 -3.94 -8.23 -26.52
N LYS A 18 -3.36 -9.17 -27.28
CA LYS A 18 -3.99 -10.42 -27.74
C LYS A 18 -4.32 -11.32 -26.54
N GLU A 19 -5.31 -12.22 -26.70
CA GLU A 19 -5.90 -13.02 -25.62
C GLU A 19 -4.87 -13.67 -24.66
N GLU A 20 -3.80 -14.30 -25.20
CA GLU A 20 -2.81 -15.02 -24.38
C GLU A 20 -1.89 -14.09 -23.57
N GLU A 21 -1.35 -13.04 -24.17
CA GLU A 21 -0.51 -12.04 -23.47
C GLU A 21 -1.34 -11.25 -22.45
N LYS A 22 -2.59 -10.96 -22.78
CA LYS A 22 -3.54 -10.31 -21.89
C LYS A 22 -3.82 -11.16 -20.65
N ASN A 23 -4.08 -12.46 -20.82
CA ASN A 23 -4.34 -13.37 -19.71
C ASN A 23 -3.13 -13.47 -18.75
N ASN A 24 -1.92 -13.57 -19.31
CA ASN A 24 -0.70 -13.58 -18.51
C ASN A 24 -0.49 -12.26 -17.74
N ALA A 25 -0.77 -11.11 -18.37
CA ALA A 25 -0.66 -9.81 -17.72
C ALA A 25 -1.70 -9.63 -16.60
N LEU A 26 -2.94 -10.08 -16.82
CA LEU A 26 -4.00 -10.04 -15.81
C LEU A 26 -3.66 -10.91 -14.60
N LEU A 27 -3.18 -12.13 -14.82
CA LEU A 27 -2.77 -13.04 -13.74
C LEU A 27 -1.65 -12.43 -12.86
N LEU A 28 -0.70 -11.73 -13.49
CA LEU A 28 0.34 -11.00 -12.77
C LEU A 28 -0.20 -9.79 -12.02
N LEU A 29 -1.18 -9.07 -12.57
CA LEU A 29 -1.81 -7.95 -11.88
C LEU A 29 -2.58 -8.41 -10.65
N GLU A 30 -3.36 -9.49 -10.76
CA GLU A 30 -4.08 -10.09 -9.64
C GLU A 30 -3.16 -10.47 -8.48
N LEU A 31 -1.93 -10.92 -8.79
CA LEU A 31 -0.93 -11.21 -7.76
C LEU A 31 -0.27 -9.94 -7.18
N LEU A 32 0.09 -8.98 -8.04
CA LEU A 32 0.95 -7.85 -7.65
C LEU A 32 0.18 -6.71 -7.00
N VAL A 33 -1.09 -6.48 -7.38
CA VAL A 33 -1.92 -5.40 -6.84
C VAL A 33 -2.18 -5.56 -5.33
N PRO A 34 -2.56 -6.75 -4.81
CA PRO A 34 -2.71 -6.96 -3.38
C PRO A 34 -1.40 -6.70 -2.61
N ILE A 35 -0.27 -7.16 -3.14
CA ILE A 35 1.05 -6.94 -2.51
C ILE A 35 1.37 -5.45 -2.44
N ALA A 36 1.11 -4.71 -3.52
CA ALA A 36 1.36 -3.27 -3.58
C ALA A 36 0.44 -2.46 -2.65
N LYS A 37 -0.69 -3.03 -2.23
CA LYS A 37 -1.60 -2.42 -1.25
C LYS A 37 -1.23 -2.79 0.18
N THR A 38 -1.08 -4.08 0.47
CA THR A 38 -0.94 -4.60 1.83
C THR A 38 0.40 -4.20 2.45
N TYR A 39 1.50 -4.40 1.73
CA TYR A 39 2.83 -4.13 2.27
C TYR A 39 3.04 -2.68 2.76
N PRO A 40 2.77 -1.63 1.96
CA PRO A 40 2.93 -0.26 2.44
C PRO A 40 1.91 0.13 3.51
N SER A 41 0.73 -0.50 3.55
CA SER A 41 -0.25 -0.26 4.60
C SER A 41 0.30 -0.68 5.96
N GLU A 42 0.84 -1.90 6.07
CA GLU A 42 1.42 -2.40 7.33
C GLU A 42 2.72 -1.67 7.70
N LYS A 43 3.62 -1.48 6.73
CA LYS A 43 4.90 -0.80 6.98
C LYS A 43 4.74 0.68 7.26
N GLY A 44 3.70 1.32 6.71
CA GLY A 44 3.32 2.68 7.07
C GLY A 44 2.93 2.78 8.55
N GLN A 45 2.16 1.82 9.06
CA GLN A 45 1.78 1.80 10.49
C GLN A 45 3.00 1.69 11.40
N GLU A 46 3.91 0.76 11.08
CA GLU A 46 5.16 0.57 11.83
C GLU A 46 6.02 1.86 11.79
N SER A 47 6.16 2.46 10.60
CA SER A 47 6.96 3.68 10.42
C SER A 47 6.41 4.87 11.22
N ILE A 48 5.10 5.10 11.20
CA ILE A 48 4.47 6.20 11.95
C ILE A 48 4.58 5.95 13.46
N SER A 49 4.37 4.71 13.90
CA SER A 49 4.54 4.32 15.30
C SER A 49 5.96 4.61 15.81
N ASN A 50 6.98 4.26 15.01
CA ASN A 50 8.37 4.55 15.33
C ASN A 50 8.64 6.07 15.37
N GLY A 51 8.06 6.84 14.44
CA GLY A 51 8.16 8.30 14.44
C GLY A 51 7.57 8.93 15.72
N LEU A 52 6.42 8.45 16.19
CA LEU A 52 5.84 8.90 17.46
C LEU A 52 6.75 8.57 18.64
N GLN A 53 7.35 7.38 18.64
CA GLN A 53 8.27 6.94 19.70
C GLN A 53 9.50 7.86 19.81
N VAL A 54 10.01 8.39 18.69
CA VAL A 54 11.14 9.36 18.68
C VAL A 54 10.76 10.67 19.36
N LEU A 55 9.53 11.14 19.19
CA LEU A 55 9.01 12.36 19.82
C LEU A 55 8.56 12.16 21.27
N GLY A 56 8.47 10.91 21.73
CA GLY A 56 7.97 10.54 23.05
C GLY A 56 6.50 10.93 23.26
N GLY A 57 6.09 11.09 24.53
CA GLY A 57 4.70 11.42 24.88
C GLY A 57 4.22 12.76 24.30
N TYR A 58 5.13 13.73 24.12
CA TYR A 58 4.79 15.01 23.52
C TYR A 58 4.44 14.89 22.03
N GLY A 59 4.97 13.89 21.32
CA GLY A 59 4.60 13.61 19.93
C GLY A 59 3.15 13.21 19.71
N TYR A 60 2.41 12.88 20.78
CA TYR A 60 0.98 12.59 20.74
C TYR A 60 0.08 13.84 20.89
N THR A 61 0.64 15.03 21.06
CA THR A 61 -0.15 16.27 21.08
C THR A 61 -0.55 16.69 19.66
N SER A 62 -1.60 17.51 19.54
CA SER A 62 -2.06 18.05 18.25
C SER A 62 -1.07 19.02 17.59
N GLU A 63 0.03 19.35 18.25
CA GLU A 63 1.11 20.18 17.70
C GLU A 63 1.97 19.40 16.70
N PHE A 64 1.93 18.06 16.74
CA PHE A 64 2.60 17.20 15.78
C PHE A 64 1.59 16.48 14.90
N ILE A 65 1.84 16.48 13.58
CA ILE A 65 0.96 15.82 12.62
C ILE A 65 0.96 14.27 12.76
N LEU A 66 1.99 13.69 13.37
CA LEU A 66 2.16 12.24 13.45
C LEU A 66 1.00 11.55 14.18
N GLN A 67 0.39 12.16 15.20
CA GLN A 67 -0.79 11.56 15.86
C GLN A 67 -1.98 11.43 14.92
N GLN A 68 -2.13 12.36 13.96
CA GLN A 68 -3.17 12.26 12.95
C GLN A 68 -2.85 11.13 11.97
N TYR A 69 -1.61 11.08 11.47
CA TYR A 69 -1.18 10.00 10.59
C TYR A 69 -1.33 8.63 11.24
N TYR A 70 -1.08 8.49 12.54
CA TYR A 70 -1.23 7.24 13.27
C TYR A 70 -2.68 6.74 13.31
N ARG A 71 -3.66 7.66 13.34
CA ARG A 71 -5.08 7.33 13.23
C ARG A 71 -5.46 7.00 11.79
N ASP A 72 -5.02 7.81 10.83
CA ASP A 72 -5.43 7.71 9.43
C ASP A 72 -4.86 6.44 8.76
N ILE A 73 -3.62 6.08 9.05
CA ILE A 73 -2.95 4.91 8.47
C ILE A 73 -3.65 3.59 8.79
N ARG A 74 -4.39 3.52 9.91
CA ARG A 74 -5.10 2.32 10.34
C ARG A 74 -6.23 1.93 9.39
N ASN A 75 -6.76 2.89 8.64
CA ASN A 75 -7.79 2.63 7.65
C ASN A 75 -7.26 1.91 6.41
N MET A 76 -5.97 2.07 6.07
CA MET A 76 -5.37 1.52 4.85
C MET A 76 -5.32 -0.02 4.85
N SER A 77 -5.22 -0.66 6.02
CA SER A 77 -5.29 -2.13 6.14
C SER A 77 -6.72 -2.68 6.17
N LEU A 78 -7.74 -1.82 6.25
CA LEU A 78 -9.15 -2.22 6.36
C LEU A 78 -9.96 -2.00 5.08
N TYR A 79 -9.76 -0.88 4.39
CA TYR A 79 -10.51 -0.57 3.17
C TYR A 79 -10.07 -1.44 1.97
N GLU A 80 -11.02 -1.67 1.05
CA GLU A 80 -10.81 -2.28 -0.27
C GLU A 80 -10.06 -3.64 -0.22
N GLY A 81 -10.40 -4.47 0.77
CA GLY A 81 -9.76 -5.78 1.03
C GLY A 81 -8.83 -5.72 2.24
N THR A 82 -9.11 -6.53 3.26
CA THR A 82 -8.28 -6.54 4.47
C THR A 82 -6.97 -7.28 4.22
N THR A 83 -5.92 -6.99 4.99
CA THR A 83 -4.60 -7.65 4.89
C THR A 83 -4.64 -9.19 4.86
N GLY A 84 -5.72 -9.83 5.34
CA GLY A 84 -5.89 -11.28 5.40
C GLY A 84 -6.98 -11.87 4.49
N ILE A 85 -7.55 -11.08 3.57
CA ILE A 85 -8.56 -11.49 2.58
C ILE A 85 -8.00 -11.24 1.19
#